data_AF-A0A935K884-F1
#
_entry.id   AF-A0A935K884-F1
#
_cell.length_a   1.000
_cell.length_b   1.000
_cell.length_c   1.000
_cell.angle_alpha   90.00
_cell.angle_beta   90.00
_cell.angle_gamma   90.00
#
_symmetry.space_group_name_H-M   'P 1'
#
loop_
_entity.id
_entity.type
_entity.pdbx_description
1 polymer ?
#
loop_
_entity_poly.entity_id
_entity_poly.type
_entity_poly.pdbx_seq_one_letter_code
_entity_poly.pdbx_strand_id
1 'polypeptide(L)'
;MLIDITTASPPYKVLQSFAAEELKERMGGTSAVSRMIDMAANQSGIDHRFFVIPDGDNKSSEKFFTKDEKHFSPDTKTRMSEYEKWATLLVINAVRELGEKNKIDFTTIDRLITISCTGFFAPGLDYELIREFKISPSVKRTNIGFMGCAASLIGVNSVWEAMKQNQNENILMVSVELCSLHLQTEPTRDNILANMIFADGAAAALFSKTNTSIKPKLEIEFAESFLFENSAKFMGWKIGNNGFEMMLSSELPKIILNSASPRAKEILLNKGFNISQIKHWALHPGGRAILDSLQNGLELSDEQLKPSREILKNYGNLSSVSILFVLKNIMENNLLQKDEYCCAIAFGPGLTMELVLFRIS
;
A
#
# COMPACT_ATOMS: atom_id res chain seq x y z
N MET A 1 10.68 -17.74 1.20
CA MET A 1 9.55 -17.84 0.27
C MET A 1 8.35 -17.15 0.89
N LEU A 2 7.44 -16.56 0.11
CA LEU A 2 6.19 -16.00 0.60
C LEU A 2 5.14 -17.12 0.74
N ILE A 3 4.66 -17.31 1.96
CA ILE A 3 3.70 -18.37 2.32
C ILE A 3 2.28 -17.90 2.03
N ASP A 4 1.87 -16.79 2.65
CA ASP A 4 0.52 -16.26 2.50
C ASP A 4 0.46 -14.77 2.86
N ILE A 5 -0.60 -14.12 2.41
CA ILE A 5 -0.95 -12.74 2.75
C ILE A 5 -2.40 -12.72 3.24
N THR A 6 -2.64 -11.99 4.32
CA THR A 6 -3.98 -11.63 4.79
C THR A 6 -4.10 -10.12 4.92
N THR A 7 -5.33 -9.63 4.96
CA THR A 7 -5.65 -8.22 4.78
C THR A 7 -6.78 -7.81 5.70
N ALA A 8 -6.66 -6.63 6.31
CA ALA A 8 -7.73 -6.04 7.11
C ALA A 8 -8.15 -4.69 6.51
N SER A 9 -9.46 -4.51 6.33
CA SER A 9 -10.06 -3.24 5.95
C SER A 9 -10.78 -2.62 7.15
N PRO A 10 -10.77 -1.29 7.28
CA PRO A 10 -11.51 -0.60 8.34
C PRO A 10 -13.02 -0.59 8.06
N PRO A 11 -13.86 -0.21 9.05
CA PRO A 11 -15.29 -0.52 9.01
C PRO A 11 -16.09 0.34 8.02
N TYR A 12 -15.64 1.56 7.70
CA TYR A 12 -16.44 2.50 6.93
C TYR A 12 -16.18 2.36 5.44
N LYS A 13 -17.09 1.70 4.73
CA LYS A 13 -17.08 1.59 3.26
C LYS A 13 -17.82 2.76 2.63
N VAL A 14 -17.08 3.62 1.94
CA VAL A 14 -17.59 4.86 1.35
C VAL A 14 -17.54 4.78 -0.17
N LEU A 15 -18.67 5.05 -0.82
CA LEU A 15 -18.76 5.15 -2.27
C LEU A 15 -18.01 6.39 -2.76
N GLN A 16 -17.36 6.27 -3.92
CA GLN A 16 -16.56 7.36 -4.47
C GLN A 16 -17.36 8.64 -4.72
N SER A 17 -18.63 8.51 -5.12
CA SER A 17 -19.54 9.65 -5.29
C SER A 17 -19.83 10.37 -3.97
N PHE A 18 -20.03 9.64 -2.87
CA PHE A 18 -20.29 10.24 -1.56
C PHE A 18 -19.04 10.92 -0.99
N ALA A 19 -17.85 10.32 -1.18
CA ALA A 19 -16.59 10.96 -0.83
C ALA A 19 -16.37 12.28 -1.59
N ALA A 20 -16.82 12.35 -2.85
CA ALA A 20 -16.76 13.58 -3.64
C ALA A 20 -17.68 14.68 -3.11
N GLU A 21 -18.93 14.35 -2.76
CA GLU A 21 -19.87 15.31 -2.16
C GLU A 21 -19.38 15.84 -0.81
N GLU A 22 -18.95 14.95 0.09
CA GLU A 22 -18.41 15.34 1.40
C GLU A 22 -17.16 16.24 1.25
N LEU A 23 -16.32 16.00 0.24
CA LEU A 23 -15.17 16.86 -0.03
C LEU A 23 -15.58 18.25 -0.52
N LYS A 24 -16.63 18.35 -1.36
CA LYS A 24 -17.15 19.64 -1.84
C LYS A 24 -17.67 20.49 -0.69
N GLU A 25 -18.39 19.89 0.26
CA GLU A 25 -18.89 20.57 1.46
C GLU A 25 -17.72 21.14 2.29
N ARG A 26 -16.68 20.33 2.52
CA ARG A 26 -15.51 20.73 3.31
C ARG A 26 -14.65 21.82 2.70
N MET A 27 -14.44 21.75 1.38
CA MET A 27 -13.59 22.70 0.68
C MET A 27 -14.31 24.05 0.46
N GLY A 28 -15.62 24.15 0.75
CA GLY A 28 -16.39 25.39 0.67
C GLY A 28 -16.27 26.10 -0.69
N GLY A 29 -16.09 25.31 -1.75
CA GLY A 29 -15.46 25.75 -2.99
C GLY A 29 -16.40 26.43 -3.98
N THR A 30 -15.80 27.15 -4.93
CA THR A 30 -16.50 27.67 -6.12
C THR A 30 -16.93 26.53 -7.05
N SER A 31 -17.80 26.83 -8.03
CA SER A 31 -18.17 25.89 -9.09
C SER A 31 -16.97 25.33 -9.88
N ALA A 32 -15.81 25.99 -9.85
CA ALA A 32 -14.58 25.45 -10.43
C ALA A 32 -13.98 24.32 -9.58
N VAL A 33 -13.93 24.49 -8.25
CA VAL A 33 -13.43 23.46 -7.32
C VAL A 33 -14.32 22.23 -7.36
N SER A 34 -15.65 22.40 -7.34
CA SER A 34 -16.58 21.26 -7.43
C SER A 34 -16.37 20.46 -8.72
N ARG A 35 -16.18 21.13 -9.87
CA ARG A 35 -15.88 20.47 -11.13
C ARG A 35 -14.56 19.69 -11.10
N MET A 36 -13.53 20.23 -10.44
CA MET A 36 -12.25 19.52 -10.28
C MET A 36 -12.41 18.26 -9.44
N ILE A 37 -13.19 18.33 -8.34
CA ILE A 37 -13.51 17.17 -7.50
C ILE A 37 -14.29 16.13 -8.32
N ASP A 38 -15.30 16.54 -9.07
CA ASP A 38 -16.09 15.65 -9.93
C ASP A 38 -15.21 14.95 -10.99
N MET A 39 -14.30 15.70 -11.62
CA MET A 39 -13.35 15.13 -12.57
C MET A 39 -12.43 14.11 -11.91
N ALA A 40 -11.87 14.43 -10.73
CA ALA A 40 -11.00 13.53 -9.99
C ALA A 40 -11.73 12.25 -9.57
N ALA A 41 -12.97 12.37 -9.08
CA ALA A 41 -13.80 11.23 -8.70
C ALA A 41 -14.14 10.35 -9.91
N ASN A 42 -14.66 10.92 -10.99
CA ASN A 42 -15.08 10.18 -12.19
C ASN A 42 -13.92 9.52 -12.94
N GLN A 43 -12.72 10.10 -12.88
CA GLN A 43 -11.53 9.56 -13.55
C GLN A 43 -10.67 8.68 -12.65
N SER A 44 -11.00 8.55 -11.36
CA SER A 44 -10.21 7.79 -10.38
C SER A 44 -10.09 6.30 -10.71
N GLY A 45 -11.11 5.71 -11.35
CA GLY A 45 -11.22 4.26 -11.51
C GLY A 45 -11.55 3.53 -10.21
N ILE A 46 -12.10 4.24 -9.22
CA ILE A 46 -12.44 3.74 -7.87
C ILE A 46 -13.96 3.76 -7.70
N ASP A 47 -14.54 2.64 -7.27
CA ASP A 47 -15.97 2.55 -6.95
C ASP A 47 -16.24 2.92 -5.49
N HIS A 48 -15.40 2.41 -4.59
CA HIS A 48 -15.49 2.64 -3.16
C HIS A 48 -14.12 2.51 -2.48
N ARG A 49 -14.04 3.07 -1.28
CA ARG A 49 -12.86 3.04 -0.40
C ARG A 49 -13.28 2.68 1.01
N PHE A 50 -12.30 2.27 1.81
CA PHE A 50 -12.49 1.98 3.22
C PHE A 50 -11.71 2.98 4.07
N PHE A 51 -12.32 3.48 5.14
CA PHE A 51 -11.72 4.45 6.05
C PHE A 51 -11.90 4.08 7.52
N VAL A 52 -10.98 4.53 8.36
CA VAL A 52 -11.10 4.46 9.83
C VAL A 52 -11.96 5.58 10.41
N ILE A 53 -12.13 6.65 9.65
CA ILE A 53 -12.98 7.77 10.01
C ILE A 53 -14.40 7.58 9.44
N PRO A 54 -15.44 7.97 10.19
CA PRO A 54 -16.84 7.78 9.79
C PRO A 54 -17.35 8.80 8.76
N ASP A 55 -16.57 9.85 8.47
CA ASP A 55 -17.02 11.08 7.83
C ASP A 55 -17.74 10.92 6.48
N GLY A 56 -17.41 9.88 5.71
CA GLY A 56 -18.06 9.58 4.43
C GLY A 56 -19.12 8.48 4.50
N ASP A 57 -19.37 7.89 5.67
CA ASP A 57 -20.38 6.84 5.84
C ASP A 57 -21.77 7.48 6.05
N ASN A 58 -22.71 7.15 5.17
CA ASN A 58 -24.08 7.65 5.23
C ASN A 58 -24.88 7.12 6.43
N LYS A 59 -24.35 6.12 7.15
CA LYS A 59 -24.97 5.55 8.35
C LYS A 59 -24.44 6.15 9.65
N SER A 60 -23.35 6.92 9.60
CA SER A 60 -22.75 7.49 10.80
C SER A 60 -23.20 8.94 11.01
N SER A 61 -23.60 9.26 12.25
CA SER A 61 -23.79 10.64 12.70
C SER A 61 -22.51 11.27 13.26
N GLU A 62 -21.50 10.45 13.59
CA GLU A 62 -20.20 10.93 14.06
C GLU A 62 -19.34 11.35 12.87
N LYS A 63 -18.58 12.44 13.03
CA LYS A 63 -17.62 12.96 12.04
C LYS A 63 -16.33 13.35 12.77
N PHE A 64 -15.18 12.96 12.22
CA PHE A 64 -13.86 13.28 12.76
C PHE A 64 -13.39 14.69 12.40
N PHE A 65 -13.79 15.20 11.22
CA PHE A 65 -13.42 16.53 10.72
C PHE A 65 -14.52 17.58 10.90
N THR A 66 -15.59 17.26 11.63
CA THR A 66 -16.71 18.18 11.87
C THR A 66 -17.04 18.19 13.34
N LYS A 67 -17.13 19.38 13.93
CA LYS A 67 -17.51 19.59 15.33
C LYS A 67 -18.46 20.76 15.42
N ASP A 68 -19.56 20.61 16.16
CA ASP A 68 -20.59 21.64 16.32
C ASP A 68 -21.07 22.20 14.97
N GLU A 69 -21.32 21.30 14.01
CA GLU A 69 -21.72 21.61 12.62
C GLU A 69 -20.70 22.43 11.80
N LYS A 70 -19.48 22.60 12.32
CA LYS A 70 -18.39 23.32 11.64
C LYS A 70 -17.27 22.36 11.27
N HIS A 71 -16.86 22.44 10.00
CA HIS A 71 -15.67 21.75 9.54
C HIS A 71 -14.42 22.37 10.18
N PHE A 72 -13.53 21.51 10.67
CA PHE A 72 -12.23 21.91 11.18
C PHE A 72 -11.17 20.89 10.75
N SER A 73 -9.90 21.28 10.84
CA SER A 73 -8.79 20.39 10.56
C SER A 73 -8.15 19.95 11.87
N PRO A 74 -8.33 18.69 12.30
CA PRO A 74 -7.66 18.18 13.50
C PRO A 74 -6.14 18.39 13.41
N ASP A 75 -5.51 18.67 14.53
CA ASP A 75 -4.05 18.80 14.57
C ASP A 75 -3.37 17.44 14.38
N THR A 76 -2.07 17.47 14.08
CA THR A 76 -1.28 16.25 13.88
C THR A 76 -1.31 15.35 15.10
N LYS A 77 -1.33 15.92 16.31
CA LYS A 77 -1.42 15.14 17.56
C LYS A 77 -2.71 14.31 17.62
N THR A 78 -3.85 14.93 17.37
CA THR A 78 -5.16 14.27 17.37
C THR A 78 -5.21 13.15 16.33
N ARG A 79 -4.67 13.41 15.13
CA ARG A 79 -4.58 12.41 14.05
C ARG A 79 -3.68 11.23 14.45
N MET A 80 -2.54 11.48 15.11
CA MET A 80 -1.66 10.41 15.59
C MET A 80 -2.27 9.57 16.71
N SER A 81 -3.11 10.15 17.57
CA SER A 81 -3.86 9.38 18.57
C SER A 81 -4.86 8.41 17.94
N GLU A 82 -5.58 8.84 16.90
CA GLU A 82 -6.43 7.91 16.13
C GLU A 82 -5.61 6.89 15.34
N TYR A 83 -4.46 7.31 14.79
CA TYR A 83 -3.55 6.40 14.09
C TYR A 83 -3.10 5.26 15.00
N GLU A 84 -2.61 5.55 16.21
CA GLU A 84 -2.15 4.54 17.17
C GLU A 84 -3.25 3.51 17.47
N LYS A 85 -4.46 3.97 17.74
CA LYS A 85 -5.63 3.12 18.02
C LYS A 85 -5.99 2.23 16.83
N TRP A 86 -6.22 2.81 15.66
CA TRP A 86 -6.72 2.09 14.50
C TRP A 86 -5.66 1.24 13.82
N ALA A 87 -4.42 1.73 13.74
CA ALA A 87 -3.34 0.98 13.13
C ALA A 87 -3.10 -0.30 13.92
N THR A 88 -3.04 -0.21 15.25
CA THR A 88 -2.89 -1.37 16.16
C THR A 88 -4.02 -2.38 15.95
N LEU A 89 -5.28 -1.93 15.91
CA LEU A 89 -6.43 -2.81 15.68
C LEU A 89 -6.34 -3.55 14.33
N LEU A 90 -6.07 -2.83 13.24
CA LEU A 90 -6.05 -3.40 11.90
C LEU A 90 -4.88 -4.37 11.70
N VAL A 91 -3.69 -4.06 12.20
CA VAL A 91 -2.55 -4.98 12.11
C VAL A 91 -2.80 -6.26 12.91
N ILE A 92 -3.38 -6.14 14.10
CA ILE A 92 -3.72 -7.30 14.92
C ILE A 92 -4.75 -8.17 14.18
N ASN A 93 -5.76 -7.58 13.54
CA ASN A 93 -6.75 -8.34 12.78
C ASN A 93 -6.12 -9.09 11.60
N ALA A 94 -5.26 -8.43 10.81
CA ALA A 94 -4.57 -9.07 9.70
C ALA A 94 -3.66 -10.22 10.20
N VAL A 95 -2.85 -9.99 11.23
CA VAL A 95 -1.96 -11.03 11.78
C VAL A 95 -2.74 -12.19 12.40
N ARG A 96 -3.87 -11.91 13.08
CA ARG A 96 -4.74 -12.95 13.66
C ARG A 96 -5.32 -13.85 12.56
N GLU A 97 -5.87 -13.27 11.49
CA GLU A 97 -6.37 -14.04 10.35
C GLU A 97 -5.26 -14.90 9.73
N LEU A 98 -4.05 -14.33 9.56
CA LEU A 98 -2.88 -15.07 9.05
C LEU A 98 -2.57 -16.29 9.91
N GLY A 99 -2.56 -16.08 11.24
CA GLY A 99 -2.29 -17.11 12.24
C GLY A 99 -3.33 -18.21 12.26
N GLU A 100 -4.62 -17.86 12.25
CA GLU A 100 -5.73 -18.81 12.25
C GLU A 100 -5.77 -19.64 10.96
N LYS A 101 -5.65 -18.98 9.80
CA LYS A 101 -5.69 -19.63 8.48
C LYS A 101 -4.55 -20.62 8.29
N ASN A 102 -3.36 -20.27 8.76
CA ASN A 102 -2.12 -21.03 8.51
C ASN A 102 -1.63 -21.79 9.76
N LYS A 103 -2.37 -21.76 10.87
CA LYS A 103 -2.01 -22.39 12.16
C LYS A 103 -0.57 -22.04 12.59
N ILE A 104 -0.22 -20.76 12.49
CA ILE A 104 1.13 -20.27 12.74
C ILE A 104 1.41 -20.31 14.24
N ASP A 105 2.56 -20.86 14.62
CA ASP A 105 3.15 -20.65 15.94
C ASP A 105 3.98 -19.36 15.91
N PHE A 106 3.42 -18.28 16.48
CA PHE A 106 4.10 -16.98 16.50
C PHE A 106 5.38 -16.96 17.33
N THR A 107 5.62 -17.95 18.20
CA THR A 107 6.87 -18.05 18.96
C THR A 107 8.07 -18.38 18.07
N THR A 108 7.83 -18.90 16.86
CA THR A 108 8.87 -19.26 15.88
C THR A 108 9.22 -18.11 14.92
N ILE A 109 8.63 -16.92 15.10
CA ILE A 109 8.96 -15.74 14.27
C ILE A 109 10.33 -15.20 14.68
N ASP A 110 11.29 -15.23 13.76
CA ASP A 110 12.67 -14.78 13.98
C ASP A 110 12.85 -13.29 13.70
N ARG A 111 11.99 -12.74 12.84
CA ARG A 111 12.03 -11.32 12.44
C ARG A 111 10.63 -10.76 12.24
N LEU A 112 10.43 -9.54 12.75
CA LEU A 112 9.24 -8.74 12.59
C LEU A 112 9.60 -7.44 11.85
N ILE A 113 8.96 -7.23 10.70
CA ILE A 113 9.07 -6.00 9.90
C ILE A 113 7.74 -5.27 9.97
N THR A 114 7.76 -4.02 10.41
CA THR A 114 6.58 -3.13 10.43
C THR A 114 6.77 -2.00 9.43
N ILE A 115 5.71 -1.65 8.70
CA ILE A 115 5.75 -0.68 7.61
C ILE A 115 4.57 0.28 7.72
N SER A 116 4.86 1.58 7.69
CA SER A 116 3.86 2.64 7.54
C SER A 116 4.53 3.96 7.16
N CYS A 117 3.84 4.80 6.40
CA CYS A 117 4.20 6.21 6.24
C CYS A 117 3.15 7.18 6.78
N THR A 118 2.01 6.69 7.26
CA THR A 118 0.86 7.52 7.69
C THR A 118 0.79 7.76 9.19
N GLY A 119 1.75 7.28 9.98
CA GLY A 119 1.84 7.68 11.37
C GLY A 119 2.99 7.04 12.14
N PHE A 120 3.26 7.60 13.31
CA PHE A 120 4.33 7.17 14.20
C PHE A 120 3.88 7.27 15.65
N PHE A 121 4.19 6.24 16.44
CA PHE A 121 4.07 6.24 17.89
C PHE A 121 5.13 5.30 18.47
N ALA A 122 5.49 5.50 19.73
CA ALA A 122 6.50 4.70 20.42
C ALA A 122 6.07 4.49 21.88
N PRO A 123 6.07 3.25 22.42
CA PRO A 123 6.37 1.97 21.76
C PRO A 123 5.47 1.67 20.55
N GLY A 124 6.04 1.16 19.45
CA GLY A 124 5.36 1.07 18.14
C GLY A 124 4.57 -0.23 17.92
N LEU A 125 4.09 -0.41 16.68
CA LEU A 125 3.34 -1.61 16.26
C LEU A 125 4.10 -2.91 16.53
N ASP A 126 5.43 -2.88 16.43
CA ASP A 126 6.28 -4.02 16.72
C ASP A 126 6.14 -4.49 18.18
N TYR A 127 6.10 -3.56 19.13
CA TYR A 127 5.89 -3.85 20.54
C TYR A 127 4.49 -4.43 20.79
N GLU A 128 3.46 -3.83 20.20
CA GLU A 128 2.07 -4.28 20.33
C GLU A 128 1.88 -5.70 19.80
N LEU A 129 2.42 -6.01 18.62
CA LEU A 129 2.35 -7.34 18.01
C LEU A 129 3.11 -8.39 18.84
N ILE A 130 4.28 -8.05 19.38
CA ILE A 130 5.05 -8.96 20.23
C ILE A 130 4.25 -9.35 21.48
N ARG A 131 3.61 -8.37 22.13
CA ARG A 131 2.79 -8.59 23.32
C ARG A 131 1.54 -9.42 23.00
N GLU A 132 0.80 -9.04 21.95
CA GLU A 132 -0.46 -9.68 21.57
C GLU A 132 -0.27 -11.14 21.16
N PHE A 133 0.71 -11.42 20.28
CA PHE A 133 0.91 -12.74 19.69
C PHE A 133 1.96 -13.59 20.42
N LYS A 134 2.50 -13.09 21.53
CA LYS A 134 3.57 -13.74 22.32
C LYS A 134 4.77 -14.13 21.46
N ILE A 135 5.12 -13.27 20.50
CA ILE A 135 6.34 -13.43 19.69
C ILE A 135 7.54 -13.39 20.64
N SER A 136 8.59 -14.15 20.33
CA SER A 136 9.79 -14.20 21.16
C SER A 136 10.32 -12.78 21.48
N PRO A 137 10.68 -12.47 22.74
CA PRO A 137 11.33 -11.21 23.09
C PRO A 137 12.68 -10.98 22.39
N SER A 138 13.30 -12.03 21.85
CA SER A 138 14.55 -11.96 21.07
C SER A 138 14.35 -11.70 19.57
N VAL A 139 13.11 -11.54 19.10
CA VAL A 139 12.79 -11.30 17.69
C VAL A 139 13.56 -10.09 17.15
N LYS A 140 14.11 -10.21 15.93
CA LYS A 140 14.75 -9.07 15.25
C LYS A 140 13.66 -8.12 14.76
N ARG A 141 13.72 -6.85 15.15
CA ARG A 141 12.69 -5.85 14.81
C ARG A 141 13.23 -4.86 13.79
N THR A 142 12.43 -4.57 12.77
CA THR A 142 12.73 -3.52 11.78
C THR A 142 11.47 -2.71 11.53
N ASN A 143 11.56 -1.40 11.65
CA ASN A 143 10.48 -0.48 11.29
C ASN A 143 10.89 0.30 10.04
N ILE A 144 10.12 0.15 8.96
CA ILE A 144 10.30 0.85 7.69
C ILE A 144 9.27 1.98 7.66
N GLY A 145 9.71 3.14 8.16
CA GLY A 145 8.90 4.34 8.25
C GLY A 145 9.08 5.29 7.06
N PHE A 146 8.01 6.00 6.67
CA PHE A 146 8.07 7.19 5.80
C PHE A 146 8.59 6.97 4.36
N MET A 147 8.63 5.72 3.88
CA MET A 147 9.09 5.38 2.52
C MET A 147 7.97 5.38 1.46
N GLY A 148 6.77 5.82 1.84
CA GLY A 148 5.61 5.95 0.96
C GLY A 148 5.15 4.63 0.33
N CYS A 149 4.55 4.72 -0.85
CA CYS A 149 3.82 3.61 -1.47
C CYS A 149 4.71 2.42 -1.90
N ALA A 150 6.03 2.58 -1.97
CA ALA A 150 6.97 1.51 -2.28
C ALA A 150 7.42 0.69 -1.04
N ALA A 151 7.08 1.13 0.17
CA ALA A 151 7.68 0.62 1.41
C ALA A 151 7.52 -0.88 1.63
N SER A 152 6.42 -1.49 1.15
CA SER A 152 6.25 -2.95 1.26
C SER A 152 7.21 -3.74 0.36
N LEU A 153 7.56 -3.23 -0.83
CA LEU A 153 8.59 -3.88 -1.65
C LEU A 153 10.00 -3.66 -1.09
N ILE A 154 10.26 -2.51 -0.44
CA ILE A 154 11.49 -2.32 0.37
C ILE A 154 11.56 -3.36 1.48
N GLY A 155 10.44 -3.63 2.16
CA GLY A 155 10.33 -4.70 3.14
C GLY A 155 10.62 -6.08 2.55
N VAL A 156 10.10 -6.37 1.35
CA VAL A 156 10.41 -7.62 0.62
C VAL A 156 11.90 -7.71 0.26
N ASN A 157 12.55 -6.60 -0.09
CA ASN A 157 14.00 -6.60 -0.30
C ASN A 157 14.75 -6.99 0.99
N SER A 158 14.38 -6.40 2.14
CA SER A 158 14.94 -6.80 3.45
C SER A 158 14.68 -8.27 3.80
N VAL A 159 13.50 -8.81 3.44
CA VAL A 159 13.20 -10.25 3.57
C VAL A 159 14.14 -11.08 2.69
N TRP A 160 14.34 -10.69 1.43
CA TRP A 160 15.18 -11.43 0.48
C TRP A 160 16.64 -11.50 0.94
N GLU A 161 17.19 -10.38 1.41
CA GLU A 161 18.54 -10.31 1.97
C GLU A 161 18.68 -11.21 3.21
N ALA A 162 17.74 -11.12 4.15
CA ALA A 162 17.74 -11.96 5.34
C ALA A 162 17.66 -13.47 4.99
N MET A 163 16.79 -13.84 4.05
CA MET A 163 16.61 -15.22 3.61
C MET A 163 17.76 -15.77 2.76
N LYS A 164 18.60 -14.91 2.17
CA LYS A 164 19.86 -15.32 1.55
C LYS A 164 20.91 -15.66 2.61
N GLN A 165 20.94 -14.91 3.70
CA GLN A 165 21.89 -15.13 4.80
C GLN A 165 21.51 -16.34 5.66
N ASN A 166 20.22 -16.54 5.94
CA ASN A 166 19.74 -17.64 6.77
C ASN A 166 18.47 -18.25 6.17
N GLN A 167 18.58 -19.50 5.72
CA GLN A 167 17.48 -20.20 5.05
C GLN A 167 16.42 -20.76 6.01
N ASN A 168 16.62 -20.65 7.33
CA ASN A 168 15.67 -21.18 8.32
C ASN A 168 14.91 -20.08 9.08
N GLU A 169 14.88 -18.82 8.59
CA GLU A 169 14.13 -17.73 9.25
C GLU A 169 12.64 -17.71 8.84
N ASN A 170 11.76 -17.54 9.83
CA ASN A 170 10.38 -17.12 9.66
C ASN A 170 10.27 -15.61 9.86
N ILE A 171 9.75 -14.91 8.86
CA ILE A 171 9.68 -13.44 8.85
C ILE A 171 8.22 -13.02 8.71
N LEU A 172 7.73 -12.29 9.72
CA LEU A 172 6.43 -11.63 9.68
C LEU A 172 6.63 -10.19 9.22
N MET A 173 6.01 -9.83 8.10
CA MET A 173 5.98 -8.46 7.59
C MET A 173 4.56 -7.92 7.68
N VAL A 174 4.41 -6.75 8.27
CA VAL A 174 3.11 -6.11 8.48
C VAL A 174 3.16 -4.68 7.98
N SER A 175 2.17 -4.31 7.19
CA SER A 175 2.01 -2.96 6.63
C SER A 175 0.63 -2.42 6.99
N VAL A 176 0.56 -1.15 7.36
CA VAL A 176 -0.69 -0.46 7.67
C VAL A 176 -0.62 0.98 7.25
N GLU A 177 -1.67 1.48 6.63
CA GLU A 177 -1.76 2.85 6.16
C GLU A 177 -3.15 3.41 6.43
N LEU A 178 -3.20 4.59 7.05
CA LEU A 178 -4.41 5.30 7.44
C LEU A 178 -4.42 6.70 6.80
N CYS A 179 -4.49 6.74 5.48
CA CYS A 179 -4.42 7.97 4.71
C CYS A 179 -5.59 8.93 4.97
N SER A 180 -6.77 8.42 5.33
CA SER A 180 -7.95 9.24 5.62
C SER A 180 -7.73 10.21 6.78
N LEU A 181 -6.86 9.84 7.73
CA LEU A 181 -6.44 10.70 8.84
C LEU A 181 -5.62 11.91 8.39
N HIS A 182 -5.28 12.04 7.11
CA HIS A 182 -4.46 13.14 6.55
C HIS A 182 -5.20 13.96 5.49
N LEU A 183 -6.53 13.89 5.46
CA LEU A 183 -7.34 14.73 4.58
C LEU A 183 -7.02 16.22 4.78
N GLN A 184 -6.77 16.90 3.67
CA GLN A 184 -6.50 18.34 3.57
C GLN A 184 -7.65 19.08 2.88
N THR A 185 -8.00 20.28 3.35
CA THR A 185 -9.16 21.05 2.85
C THR A 185 -8.80 22.25 1.97
N GLU A 186 -7.52 22.63 1.89
CA GLU A 186 -7.12 23.65 0.93
C GLU A 186 -7.37 23.14 -0.51
N PRO A 187 -8.09 23.89 -1.37
CA PRO A 187 -8.56 23.41 -2.66
C PRO A 187 -7.47 23.46 -3.74
N THR A 188 -6.31 22.86 -3.45
CA THR A 188 -5.23 22.66 -4.41
C THR A 188 -5.48 21.39 -5.23
N ARG A 189 -4.90 21.32 -6.44
CA ARG A 189 -4.98 20.12 -7.29
C ARG A 189 -4.50 18.88 -6.55
N ASP A 190 -3.38 18.99 -5.84
CA ASP A 190 -2.73 17.85 -5.17
C ASP A 190 -3.58 17.33 -4.02
N ASN A 191 -4.18 18.22 -3.22
CA ASN A 191 -5.09 17.84 -2.15
C ASN A 191 -6.36 17.19 -2.70
N ILE A 192 -6.97 17.75 -3.76
CA ILE A 192 -8.16 17.16 -4.39
C ILE A 192 -7.84 15.75 -4.91
N LEU A 193 -6.72 15.58 -5.61
CA LEU A 193 -6.31 14.28 -6.13
C LEU A 193 -6.05 13.28 -4.99
N ALA A 194 -5.25 13.68 -3.98
CA ALA A 194 -4.93 12.83 -2.84
C ALA A 194 -6.19 12.36 -2.10
N ASN A 195 -7.10 13.29 -1.77
CA ASN A 195 -8.36 12.98 -1.09
C ASN A 195 -9.29 12.08 -1.90
N MET A 196 -9.14 12.04 -3.23
CA MET A 196 -9.96 11.21 -4.12
C MET A 196 -9.35 9.83 -4.42
N ILE A 197 -8.08 9.60 -4.13
CA ILE A 197 -7.42 8.31 -4.43
C ILE A 197 -7.08 7.49 -3.18
N PHE A 198 -6.64 8.13 -2.11
CA PHE A 198 -6.08 7.40 -0.97
C PHE A 198 -7.17 6.81 -0.05
N ALA A 199 -6.84 5.69 0.57
CA ALA A 199 -7.71 4.94 1.47
C ALA A 199 -6.89 4.23 2.56
N ASP A 200 -7.59 3.50 3.42
CA ASP A 200 -7.02 2.91 4.63
C ASP A 200 -7.05 1.38 4.58
N GLY A 201 -6.03 0.74 5.14
CA GLY A 201 -5.98 -0.72 5.24
C GLY A 201 -4.73 -1.23 5.93
N ALA A 202 -4.71 -2.53 6.20
CA ALA A 202 -3.54 -3.25 6.68
C ALA A 202 -3.38 -4.60 5.98
N ALA A 203 -2.15 -5.11 5.94
CA ALA A 203 -1.86 -6.44 5.46
C ALA A 203 -0.73 -7.08 6.27
N ALA A 204 -0.81 -8.40 6.44
CA ALA A 204 0.22 -9.22 7.06
C ALA A 204 0.68 -10.29 6.07
N ALA A 205 1.99 -10.42 5.91
CA ALA A 205 2.63 -11.38 5.02
C ALA A 205 3.61 -12.25 5.80
N LEU A 206 3.47 -13.57 5.68
CA LEU A 206 4.40 -14.53 6.26
C LEU A 206 5.37 -14.99 5.18
N PHE A 207 6.67 -14.85 5.46
CA PHE A 207 7.71 -15.47 4.67
C PHE A 207 8.40 -16.57 5.47
N SER A 208 8.60 -17.73 4.86
CA SER A 208 9.40 -18.80 5.43
C SER A 208 10.16 -19.56 4.35
N LYS A 209 11.27 -20.18 4.73
CA LYS A 209 11.98 -21.20 3.96
C LYS A 209 12.06 -22.54 4.72
N THR A 210 11.59 -22.57 5.96
CA THR A 210 11.54 -23.83 6.71
C THR A 210 10.51 -24.75 6.05
N ASN A 211 10.73 -26.07 6.20
CA ASN A 211 9.86 -27.10 5.67
C ASN A 211 8.55 -27.14 6.49
N THR A 212 7.78 -26.06 6.43
CA THR A 212 6.45 -25.98 7.05
C THR A 212 5.50 -26.88 6.26
N SER A 213 4.43 -27.34 6.89
CA SER A 213 3.38 -28.09 6.20
C SER A 213 2.70 -27.29 5.08
N ILE A 214 2.95 -25.98 5.00
CA ILE A 214 2.38 -25.05 4.04
C ILE A 214 3.42 -24.76 2.98
N LYS A 215 3.11 -25.16 1.74
CA LYS A 215 3.99 -24.85 0.62
C LYS A 215 3.96 -23.36 0.35
N PRO A 216 5.11 -22.74 0.05
CA PRO A 216 5.13 -21.38 -0.43
C PRO A 216 4.31 -21.25 -1.71
N LYS A 217 3.76 -20.05 -1.92
CA LYS A 217 3.09 -19.72 -3.18
C LYS A 217 4.03 -18.98 -4.12
N LEU A 218 4.91 -18.14 -3.58
CA LEU A 218 5.84 -17.31 -4.33
C LEU A 218 7.26 -17.41 -3.75
N GLU A 219 8.25 -17.55 -4.61
CA GLU A 219 9.67 -17.51 -4.32
C GLU A 219 10.29 -16.22 -4.84
N ILE A 220 11.05 -15.50 -4.02
CA ILE A 220 11.72 -14.27 -4.46
C ILE A 220 12.98 -14.65 -5.25
N GLU A 221 12.97 -14.37 -6.56
CA GLU A 221 14.14 -14.54 -7.43
C GLU A 221 15.14 -13.40 -7.17
N PHE A 222 14.66 -12.16 -7.26
CA PHE A 222 15.44 -10.97 -6.88
C PHE A 222 14.56 -9.77 -6.52
N ALA A 223 15.17 -8.82 -5.81
CA ALA A 223 14.63 -7.49 -5.54
C ALA A 223 15.65 -6.43 -5.97
N GLU A 224 15.19 -5.33 -6.56
CA GLU A 224 16.01 -4.23 -7.05
C GLU A 224 15.36 -2.88 -6.72
N SER A 225 16.18 -1.91 -6.34
CA SER A 225 15.78 -0.55 -6.01
C SER A 225 16.43 0.43 -6.99
N PHE A 226 15.67 1.42 -7.45
CA PHE A 226 16.16 2.44 -8.37
C PHE A 226 15.63 3.83 -8.00
N LEU A 227 16.55 4.76 -7.75
CA LEU A 227 16.24 6.17 -7.50
C LEU A 227 16.45 6.98 -8.80
N PHE A 228 15.42 7.72 -9.23
CA PHE A 228 15.54 8.60 -10.40
C PHE A 228 16.28 9.90 -10.03
N GLU A 229 17.12 10.41 -10.93
CA GLU A 229 17.80 11.68 -10.71
C GLU A 229 16.82 12.87 -10.69
N ASN A 230 17.12 13.89 -9.87
CA ASN A 230 16.38 15.18 -9.82
C ASN A 230 14.86 15.04 -9.66
N SER A 231 14.42 14.02 -8.92
CA SER A 231 13.03 13.57 -8.94
C SER A 231 12.23 13.94 -7.67
N ALA A 232 12.85 14.64 -6.71
CA ALA A 232 12.26 14.95 -5.40
C ALA A 232 10.98 15.80 -5.47
N LYS A 233 10.80 16.53 -6.58
CA LYS A 233 9.62 17.36 -6.87
C LYS A 233 8.38 16.58 -7.32
N PHE A 234 8.51 15.28 -7.63
CA PHE A 234 7.43 14.52 -8.23
C PHE A 234 6.50 13.87 -7.19
N MET A 235 7.06 13.46 -6.06
CA MET A 235 6.30 12.85 -4.97
C MET A 235 6.97 13.20 -3.65
N GLY A 236 6.20 13.79 -2.74
CA GLY A 236 6.69 14.23 -1.45
C GLY A 236 5.67 13.97 -0.34
N TRP A 237 6.18 13.77 0.86
CA TRP A 237 5.38 13.54 2.05
C TRP A 237 6.05 14.27 3.21
N LYS A 238 5.34 15.23 3.82
CA LYS A 238 5.89 16.12 4.86
C LYS A 238 4.98 16.12 6.08
N ILE A 239 5.55 16.30 7.25
CA ILE A 239 4.78 16.43 8.49
C ILE A 239 4.41 17.91 8.66
N GLY A 240 3.10 18.20 8.65
CA GLY A 240 2.55 19.52 8.95
C GLY A 240 1.96 19.58 10.36
N ASN A 241 1.32 20.72 10.69
CA ASN A 241 0.62 20.91 11.97
C ASN A 241 -0.78 20.27 12.00
N ASN A 242 -1.36 19.98 10.83
CA ASN A 242 -2.72 19.48 10.67
C ASN A 242 -2.74 18.16 9.85
N GLY A 243 -1.84 17.26 10.19
CA GLY A 243 -1.60 16.01 9.47
C GLY A 243 -0.41 16.10 8.54
N PHE A 244 -0.26 15.08 7.71
CA PHE A 244 0.82 14.96 6.75
C PHE A 244 0.38 15.51 5.39
N GLU A 245 1.30 16.18 4.72
CA GLU A 245 1.07 16.94 3.50
C GLU A 245 1.64 16.19 2.31
N MET A 246 0.74 15.85 1.36
CA MET A 246 1.08 15.18 0.12
C MET A 246 1.47 16.18 -0.96
N MET A 247 2.51 15.83 -1.72
CA MET A 247 2.84 16.46 -2.98
C MET A 247 2.80 15.40 -4.08
N LEU A 248 2.03 15.64 -5.13
CA LEU A 248 1.90 14.73 -6.27
C LEU A 248 1.95 15.52 -7.58
N SER A 249 3.06 15.39 -8.29
CA SER A 249 3.19 16.04 -9.59
C SER A 249 2.30 15.40 -10.64
N SER A 250 1.62 16.22 -11.43
CA SER A 250 0.90 15.82 -12.63
C SER A 250 1.80 15.20 -13.71
N GLU A 251 3.12 15.30 -13.59
CA GLU A 251 4.08 14.69 -14.51
C GLU A 251 4.35 13.21 -14.22
N LEU A 252 3.92 12.67 -13.07
CA LEU A 252 4.17 11.28 -12.66
C LEU A 252 3.79 10.25 -13.74
N PRO A 253 2.59 10.29 -14.36
CA PRO A 253 2.25 9.34 -15.43
C PRO A 253 3.22 9.38 -16.61
N LYS A 254 3.69 10.57 -16.99
CA LYS A 254 4.64 10.75 -18.09
C LYS A 254 6.01 10.16 -17.76
N ILE A 255 6.48 10.36 -16.52
CA ILE A 255 7.76 9.82 -16.04
C ILE A 255 7.70 8.30 -15.96
N ILE A 256 6.58 7.75 -15.50
CA ILE A 256 6.38 6.30 -15.45
C ILE A 256 6.43 5.68 -16.85
N LEU A 257 5.73 6.29 -17.81
CA LEU A 257 5.71 5.83 -19.19
C LEU A 257 7.10 5.91 -19.86
N ASN A 258 7.74 7.08 -19.77
CA ASN A 258 8.93 7.38 -20.58
C ASN A 258 10.26 7.01 -19.91
N SER A 259 10.27 6.80 -18.59
CA SER A 259 11.52 6.57 -17.83
C SER A 259 11.44 5.32 -16.98
N ALA A 260 10.39 5.17 -16.16
CA ALA A 260 10.33 4.03 -15.25
C ALA A 260 10.08 2.70 -15.95
N SER A 261 9.14 2.66 -16.91
CA SER A 261 8.83 1.43 -17.63
C SER A 261 10.03 0.93 -18.45
N PRO A 262 10.73 1.77 -19.25
CA PRO A 262 11.98 1.36 -19.89
C PRO A 262 13.05 0.87 -18.91
N ARG A 263 13.21 1.54 -17.76
CA ARG A 263 14.16 1.13 -16.72
C ARG A 263 13.80 -0.23 -16.12
N ALA A 264 12.52 -0.50 -15.89
CA ALA A 264 12.06 -1.81 -15.44
C ALA A 264 12.38 -2.90 -16.47
N LYS A 265 12.16 -2.65 -17.77
CA LYS A 265 12.55 -3.58 -18.86
C LYS A 265 14.06 -3.88 -18.81
N GLU A 266 14.88 -2.83 -18.65
CA GLU A 266 16.34 -2.94 -18.56
C GLU A 266 16.79 -3.76 -17.36
N ILE A 267 16.23 -3.51 -16.17
CA ILE A 267 16.54 -4.28 -14.95
C ILE A 267 16.23 -5.76 -15.15
N LEU A 268 15.03 -6.09 -15.65
CA LEU A 268 14.63 -7.47 -15.92
C LEU A 268 15.58 -8.14 -16.92
N LEU A 269 15.90 -7.45 -18.03
CA LEU A 269 16.77 -7.97 -19.07
C LEU A 269 18.19 -8.23 -18.55
N ASN A 270 18.75 -7.31 -17.75
CA ASN A 270 20.07 -7.46 -17.13
C ASN A 270 20.14 -8.64 -16.15
N LYS A 271 18.99 -9.05 -15.60
CA LYS A 271 18.86 -10.26 -14.78
C LYS A 271 18.54 -11.52 -15.58
N GLY A 272 18.46 -11.42 -16.91
CA GLY A 272 18.20 -12.55 -17.81
C GLY A 272 16.73 -12.85 -18.06
N PHE A 273 15.81 -11.93 -17.73
CA PHE A 273 14.37 -12.11 -17.90
C PHE A 273 13.80 -11.18 -18.97
N ASN A 274 13.07 -11.74 -19.92
CA ASN A 274 12.26 -10.99 -20.87
C ASN A 274 10.85 -10.80 -20.32
N ILE A 275 10.24 -9.63 -20.56
CA ILE A 275 8.86 -9.32 -20.16
C ILE A 275 7.85 -10.35 -20.64
N SER A 276 8.04 -10.91 -21.84
CA SER A 276 7.17 -11.96 -22.39
C SER A 276 7.10 -13.25 -21.55
N GLN A 277 8.10 -13.50 -20.71
CA GLN A 277 8.14 -14.65 -19.79
C GLN A 277 7.34 -14.40 -18.51
N ILE A 278 7.03 -13.13 -18.20
CA ILE A 278 6.36 -12.73 -16.98
C ILE A 278 4.85 -12.76 -17.22
N LYS A 279 4.19 -13.76 -16.65
CA LYS A 279 2.75 -13.97 -16.80
C LYS A 279 1.94 -13.08 -15.89
N HIS A 280 2.43 -12.82 -14.67
CA HIS A 280 1.68 -12.10 -13.64
C HIS A 280 2.35 -10.77 -13.29
N TRP A 281 1.55 -9.73 -13.10
CA TRP A 281 2.04 -8.38 -12.82
C TRP A 281 1.31 -7.79 -11.62
N ALA A 282 2.02 -7.67 -10.50
CA ALA A 282 1.57 -6.95 -9.33
C ALA A 282 2.02 -5.48 -9.42
N LEU A 283 1.17 -4.61 -9.97
CA LEU A 283 1.51 -3.20 -10.13
C LEU A 283 0.85 -2.39 -9.03
N HIS A 284 1.62 -1.55 -8.34
CA HIS A 284 1.07 -0.68 -7.30
C HIS A 284 -0.05 0.21 -7.88
N PRO A 285 -1.29 0.13 -7.36
CA PRO A 285 -2.42 0.90 -7.86
C PRO A 285 -2.39 2.35 -7.34
N GLY A 286 -1.37 3.11 -7.74
CA GLY A 286 -1.18 4.50 -7.32
C GLY A 286 -2.26 5.46 -7.83
N GLY A 287 -3.04 5.02 -8.81
CA GLY A 287 -4.13 5.73 -9.46
C GLY A 287 -4.31 5.24 -10.90
N ARG A 288 -5.46 5.54 -11.51
CA ARG A 288 -5.79 5.06 -12.87
C ARG A 288 -4.70 5.39 -13.89
N ALA A 289 -4.26 6.64 -13.93
CA ALA A 289 -3.25 7.11 -14.88
C ALA A 289 -1.87 6.46 -14.67
N ILE A 290 -1.53 6.08 -13.44
CA ILE A 290 -0.27 5.38 -13.13
C ILE A 290 -0.30 3.97 -13.73
N LEU A 291 -1.42 3.26 -13.54
CA LEU A 291 -1.63 1.94 -14.13
C LEU A 291 -1.71 2.00 -15.66
N ASP A 292 -2.36 3.03 -16.24
CA ASP A 292 -2.38 3.24 -17.70
C ASP A 292 -0.95 3.41 -18.24
N SER A 293 -0.13 4.23 -17.58
CA SER A 293 1.26 4.46 -17.98
C SER A 293 2.14 3.22 -17.86
N LEU A 294 1.98 2.42 -16.80
CA LEU A 294 2.69 1.15 -16.65
C LEU A 294 2.25 0.14 -17.71
N GLN A 295 0.95 0.00 -17.94
CA GLN A 295 0.41 -0.92 -18.94
C GLN A 295 0.98 -0.61 -20.32
N ASN A 296 0.91 0.65 -20.74
CA ASN A 296 1.42 1.09 -22.03
C ASN A 296 2.95 0.98 -22.11
N GLY A 297 3.66 1.41 -21.06
CA GLY A 297 5.12 1.41 -21.04
C GLY A 297 5.73 0.02 -20.99
N LEU A 298 5.07 -0.94 -20.34
CA LEU A 298 5.48 -2.34 -20.25
C LEU A 298 4.83 -3.24 -21.32
N GLU A 299 3.90 -2.69 -22.11
CA GLU A 299 3.14 -3.40 -23.16
C GLU A 299 2.32 -4.59 -22.62
N LEU A 300 1.63 -4.37 -21.50
CA LEU A 300 0.85 -5.41 -20.81
C LEU A 300 -0.57 -5.53 -21.35
N SER A 301 -1.10 -6.75 -21.35
CA SER A 301 -2.51 -6.99 -21.67
C SER A 301 -3.43 -6.51 -20.54
N ASP A 302 -4.72 -6.33 -20.85
CA ASP A 302 -5.73 -6.00 -19.84
C ASP A 302 -5.84 -7.09 -18.76
N GLU A 303 -5.65 -8.36 -19.14
CA GLU A 303 -5.66 -9.49 -18.21
C GLU A 303 -4.50 -9.41 -17.20
N GLN A 304 -3.30 -9.05 -17.66
CA GLN A 304 -2.14 -8.89 -16.78
C GLN A 304 -2.30 -7.71 -15.81
N LEU A 305 -3.04 -6.67 -16.21
CA LEU A 305 -3.28 -5.49 -15.37
C LEU A 305 -4.47 -5.67 -14.42
N LYS A 306 -5.37 -6.61 -14.73
CA LYS A 306 -6.65 -6.80 -14.04
C LYS A 306 -6.53 -6.86 -12.51
N PRO A 307 -5.61 -7.62 -11.88
CA PRO A 307 -5.48 -7.65 -10.42
C PRO A 307 -5.27 -6.25 -9.81
N SER A 308 -4.40 -5.45 -10.42
CA SER A 308 -4.08 -4.10 -9.95
C SER A 308 -5.27 -3.15 -10.11
N ARG A 309 -6.02 -3.28 -11.22
CA ARG A 309 -7.27 -2.52 -11.44
C ARG A 309 -8.37 -2.89 -10.46
N GLU A 310 -8.52 -4.17 -10.14
CA GLU A 310 -9.53 -4.63 -9.18
C GLU A 310 -9.24 -4.12 -7.78
N ILE A 311 -7.96 -4.09 -7.37
CA ILE A 311 -7.59 -3.49 -6.08
C ILE A 311 -7.87 -1.98 -6.08
N LEU A 312 -7.45 -1.26 -7.12
CA LEU A 312 -7.76 0.18 -7.23
C LEU A 312 -9.27 0.42 -7.14
N LYS A 313 -10.06 -0.34 -7.91
CA LYS A 313 -11.51 -0.20 -8.00
C LYS A 313 -12.22 -0.39 -6.67
N ASN A 314 -11.81 -1.41 -5.91
CA ASN A 314 -12.53 -1.85 -4.71
C ASN A 314 -11.97 -1.26 -3.40
N TYR A 315 -10.73 -0.77 -3.40
CA TYR A 315 -10.07 -0.31 -2.18
C TYR A 315 -9.44 1.08 -2.31
N GLY A 316 -9.21 1.58 -3.53
CA GLY A 316 -8.42 2.79 -3.77
C GLY A 316 -6.92 2.55 -3.60
N ASN A 317 -6.17 3.63 -3.36
CA ASN A 317 -4.74 3.59 -3.07
C ASN A 317 -4.52 3.49 -1.55
N LEU A 318 -4.11 2.33 -1.08
CA LEU A 318 -3.79 2.03 0.33
C LEU A 318 -2.32 2.33 0.68
N SER A 319 -1.66 3.21 -0.08
CA SER A 319 -0.22 3.45 0.00
C SER A 319 0.57 2.12 -0.06
N SER A 320 1.51 1.89 0.87
CA SER A 320 2.39 0.72 0.90
C SER A 320 1.63 -0.61 0.94
N VAL A 321 0.47 -0.65 1.60
CA VAL A 321 -0.38 -1.84 1.75
C VAL A 321 -0.91 -2.35 0.40
N SER A 322 -1.09 -1.45 -0.58
CA SER A 322 -1.77 -1.77 -1.84
C SER A 322 -1.13 -2.92 -2.59
N ILE A 323 0.21 -2.99 -2.61
CA ILE A 323 0.93 -4.02 -3.37
C ILE A 323 0.70 -5.42 -2.76
N LEU A 324 0.50 -5.50 -1.44
CA LEU A 324 0.19 -6.76 -0.75
C LEU A 324 -1.22 -7.24 -1.06
N PHE A 325 -2.19 -6.32 -1.22
CA PHE A 325 -3.53 -6.65 -1.71
C PHE A 325 -3.49 -7.19 -3.13
N VAL A 326 -2.68 -6.59 -4.02
CA VAL A 326 -2.53 -7.07 -5.41
C VAL A 326 -1.89 -8.45 -5.44
N LEU A 327 -0.79 -8.65 -4.69
CA LEU A 327 -0.14 -9.96 -4.57
C LEU A 327 -1.10 -11.02 -4.02
N LYS A 328 -1.88 -10.70 -2.98
CA LYS A 328 -2.92 -11.60 -2.45
C LYS A 328 -3.95 -11.98 -3.51
N ASN A 329 -4.47 -11.01 -4.27
CA ASN A 329 -5.44 -11.26 -5.34
C ASN A 329 -4.87 -12.21 -6.43
N ILE A 330 -3.60 -12.02 -6.82
CA ILE A 330 -2.90 -12.92 -7.75
C ILE A 330 -2.74 -14.32 -7.12
N MET A 331 -2.31 -14.41 -5.86
CA MET A 331 -2.10 -15.65 -5.11
C MET A 331 -3.37 -16.47 -4.85
N GLU A 332 -4.54 -15.81 -4.85
CA GLU A 332 -5.84 -16.46 -4.65
C GLU A 332 -6.52 -16.80 -5.97
N ASN A 333 -5.98 -16.35 -7.10
CA ASN A 333 -6.49 -16.70 -8.41
C ASN A 333 -5.98 -18.09 -8.82
N ASN A 334 -6.89 -19.01 -9.14
CA ASN A 334 -6.60 -20.43 -9.42
C ASN A 334 -5.88 -20.68 -10.78
N LEU A 335 -5.27 -19.65 -11.35
CA LEU A 335 -4.59 -19.70 -12.65
C LEU A 335 -3.07 -19.73 -12.55
N LEU A 336 -2.52 -19.71 -11.33
CA LEU A 336 -1.08 -19.77 -11.12
C LEU A 336 -0.53 -21.15 -11.50
N GLN A 337 0.41 -21.20 -12.45
CA GLN A 337 1.13 -22.42 -12.79
C GLN A 337 2.53 -22.37 -12.19
N LYS A 338 3.01 -23.53 -11.75
CA LYS A 338 4.35 -23.70 -11.21
C LYS A 338 5.40 -23.21 -12.22
N ASP A 339 6.45 -22.56 -11.70
CA ASP A 339 7.58 -22.01 -12.45
C ASP A 339 7.24 -20.83 -13.38
N GLU A 340 6.00 -20.30 -13.34
CA GLU A 340 5.70 -18.99 -13.91
C GLU A 340 6.32 -17.86 -13.08
N TYR A 341 6.38 -16.66 -13.66
CA TYR A 341 6.91 -15.48 -12.99
C TYR A 341 5.83 -14.43 -12.71
N CYS A 342 5.95 -13.80 -11.54
CA CYS A 342 5.17 -12.64 -11.12
C CYS A 342 6.12 -11.47 -10.82
N CYS A 343 5.97 -10.35 -11.53
CA CYS A 343 6.75 -9.15 -11.28
C CYS A 343 5.93 -8.12 -10.50
N ALA A 344 6.48 -7.65 -9.37
CA ALA A 344 5.89 -6.59 -8.57
C ALA A 344 6.64 -5.28 -8.74
N ILE A 345 5.93 -4.18 -9.00
CA ILE A 345 6.52 -2.84 -9.13
C ILE A 345 5.73 -1.84 -8.29
N ALA A 346 6.43 -1.04 -7.50
CA ALA A 346 5.86 0.06 -6.73
C ALA A 346 6.75 1.30 -6.78
N PHE A 347 6.13 2.47 -6.54
CA PHE A 347 6.81 3.76 -6.54
C PHE A 347 6.65 4.48 -5.21
N GLY A 348 7.65 5.24 -4.79
CA GLY A 348 7.63 6.02 -3.55
C GLY A 348 8.27 7.41 -3.72
N PRO A 349 8.22 8.26 -2.68
CA PRO A 349 8.90 9.54 -2.65
C PRO A 349 10.38 9.40 -3.02
N GLY A 350 10.86 10.30 -3.86
CA GLY A 350 12.17 10.13 -4.48
C GLY A 350 12.22 10.89 -5.79
N LEU A 351 11.53 10.49 -6.87
CA LEU A 351 10.80 9.26 -7.15
C LEU A 351 11.72 8.04 -7.05
N THR A 352 11.29 7.03 -6.32
CA THR A 352 11.97 5.73 -6.19
C THR A 352 11.09 4.65 -6.81
N MET A 353 11.68 3.68 -7.49
CA MET A 353 11.02 2.47 -7.98
C MET A 353 11.61 1.25 -7.29
N GLU A 354 10.75 0.40 -6.77
CA GLU A 354 11.09 -0.92 -6.27
C GLU A 354 10.53 -1.96 -7.22
N LEU A 355 11.34 -2.96 -7.57
CA LEU A 355 10.98 -4.07 -8.45
C LEU A 355 11.36 -5.38 -7.77
N VAL A 356 10.40 -6.31 -7.68
CA VAL A 356 10.64 -7.66 -7.16
C VAL A 356 10.13 -8.69 -8.16
N LEU A 357 10.98 -9.63 -8.56
CA LEU A 357 10.57 -10.77 -9.35
C LEU A 357 10.35 -11.98 -8.44
N PHE A 358 9.18 -12.59 -8.58
CA PHE A 358 8.82 -13.83 -7.92
C PHE A 358 8.68 -14.97 -8.95
N ARG A 359 9.01 -16.19 -8.54
CA ARG A 359 8.64 -17.43 -9.24
C ARG A 359 7.52 -18.14 -8.47
N ILE A 360 6.55 -18.70 -9.18
CA ILE A 360 5.48 -19.51 -8.57
C ILE A 360 6.05 -20.88 -8.17
N SER A 361 5.83 -21.27 -6.90
CA SER A 361 6.40 -22.49 -6.30
C SER A 361 5.64 -23.78 -6.60
#